data_AF-A0AAD6JYT9-F1
#
_entry.id   AF-A0AAD6JYT9-F1
#
_cell.length_a   1.000
_cell.length_b   1.000
_cell.length_c   1.000
_cell.angle_alpha   90.00
_cell.angle_beta   90.00
_cell.angle_gamma   90.00
#
_symmetry.space_group_name_H-M   'P 1'
#
loop_
_entity.id
_entity.type
_entity.pdbx_description
1 polymer ?
#
loop_
_entity_poly.entity_id
_entity_poly.type
_entity_poly.pdbx_seq_one_letter_code
_entity_poly.pdbx_strand_id
1 'polypeptide(L)'
;MLQFLPDNLKSSMVEIVPYFTDSFGNSSRIDYGTGHETNFAAWLYCLARMGIIEEVDYQAIVSRVFVKYVELMRKLQSVYNLEPAGSHGVWGLDDYHFLPFIFGSSQLIDHKYMKPKSIHNEDILENFSNEYMYLSCILSIKKVKKGLFAEHSPFVG
;
A
#
# COMPACT_ATOMS: atom_id res chain seq x y z
N MET A 1 -3.64 23.74 -1.74
CA MET A 1 -3.49 22.44 -2.44
C MET A 1 -2.09 22.39 -3.03
N LEU A 2 -1.36 21.29 -2.81
CA LEU A 2 -0.01 20.99 -3.32
C LEU A 2 0.98 22.17 -3.34
N GLN A 3 1.27 22.75 -2.16
CA GLN A 3 2.16 23.92 -2.03
C GLN A 3 3.62 23.66 -2.41
N PHE A 4 4.01 22.39 -2.59
CA PHE A 4 5.36 22.00 -3.01
C PHE A 4 5.59 22.12 -4.52
N LEU A 5 4.54 22.41 -5.31
CA LEU A 5 4.67 22.56 -6.76
C LEU A 5 5.31 23.91 -7.12
N PRO A 6 6.37 23.91 -7.96
CA PRO A 6 6.89 25.12 -8.59
C PRO A 6 5.82 25.89 -9.38
N ASP A 7 5.96 27.22 -9.46
CA ASP A 7 4.98 28.08 -10.12
C ASP A 7 4.73 27.71 -11.60
N ASN A 8 5.78 27.29 -12.30
CA ASN A 8 5.70 26.86 -13.70
C ASN A 8 4.94 25.54 -13.90
N LEU A 9 4.67 24.78 -12.84
CA LEU A 9 3.96 23.49 -12.87
C LEU A 9 2.56 23.56 -12.25
N LYS A 10 2.11 24.74 -11.83
CA LYS A 10 0.78 24.92 -11.22
C LYS A 10 -0.38 24.57 -12.15
N SER A 11 -0.23 24.76 -13.46
CA SER A 11 -1.27 24.39 -14.44
C SER A 11 -1.55 22.88 -14.48
N SER A 12 -0.54 22.05 -14.17
CA SER A 12 -0.66 20.60 -14.11
C SER A 12 -1.53 20.09 -12.95
N MET A 13 -1.88 20.95 -11.98
CA MET A 13 -2.77 20.59 -10.87
C MET A 13 -4.12 20.03 -11.35
N VAL A 14 -4.63 20.51 -12.49
CA VAL A 14 -5.89 20.03 -13.07
C VAL A 14 -5.85 18.52 -13.34
N GLU A 15 -4.69 17.99 -13.70
CA GLU A 15 -4.50 16.57 -14.00
C GLU A 15 -4.13 15.75 -12.76
N ILE A 16 -3.21 16.24 -11.91
CA ILE A 16 -2.69 15.44 -10.79
C ILE A 16 -3.59 15.43 -9.55
N VAL A 17 -4.40 16.48 -9.32
CA VAL A 17 -5.28 16.55 -8.14
C VAL A 17 -6.34 15.44 -8.17
N PRO A 18 -7.03 15.15 -9.30
CA PRO A 18 -7.96 14.03 -9.39
C PRO A 18 -7.37 12.69 -8.92
N TYR A 19 -6.18 12.31 -9.40
CA TYR A 19 -5.51 11.08 -8.96
C TYR A 19 -5.28 11.06 -7.45
N PHE A 20 -4.78 12.17 -6.89
CA PHE A 20 -4.57 12.27 -5.46
C PHE A 20 -5.88 12.16 -4.67
N THR A 21 -6.93 12.88 -5.08
CA THR A 21 -8.21 12.86 -4.36
C THR A 21 -8.90 11.51 -4.43
N ASP A 22 -8.75 10.78 -5.53
CA ASP A 22 -9.32 9.44 -5.72
C ASP A 22 -8.40 8.33 -5.19
N SER A 23 -7.33 8.67 -4.47
CA SER A 23 -6.40 7.70 -3.85
C SER A 23 -6.86 7.16 -2.50
N PHE A 24 -7.93 7.72 -1.92
CA PHE A 24 -8.30 7.53 -0.51
C PHE A 24 -9.62 6.76 -0.32
N GLY A 25 -10.16 6.17 -1.39
CA GLY A 25 -11.45 5.49 -1.37
C GLY A 25 -12.58 6.35 -1.93
N ASN A 26 -13.78 5.78 -2.00
CA ASN A 26 -14.96 6.47 -2.48
C ASN A 26 -15.86 6.93 -1.33
N SER A 27 -16.18 8.22 -1.28
CA SER A 27 -17.00 8.79 -0.20
C SER A 27 -18.48 8.37 -0.23
N SER A 28 -19.02 8.03 -1.40
CA SER A 28 -20.42 7.61 -1.53
C SER A 28 -20.62 6.13 -1.22
N ARG A 29 -19.67 5.29 -1.63
CA ARG A 29 -19.71 3.83 -1.36
C ARG A 29 -19.07 3.45 -0.03
N ILE A 30 -18.25 4.35 0.56
CA ILE A 30 -17.50 4.09 1.78
C ILE A 30 -16.61 2.84 1.59
N ASP A 31 -15.92 2.79 0.45
CA ASP A 31 -15.09 1.66 0.05
C ASP A 31 -13.65 2.10 -0.30
N TYR A 32 -12.73 1.14 -0.22
CA TYR A 32 -11.35 1.31 -0.65
C TYR A 32 -10.83 0.01 -1.27
N GLY A 33 -9.89 0.09 -2.20
CA GLY A 33 -9.30 -1.08 -2.85
C GLY A 33 -8.12 -0.72 -3.74
N THR A 34 -7.65 -1.72 -4.49
CA THR A 34 -6.42 -1.62 -5.29
C THR A 34 -6.48 -0.57 -6.41
N GLY A 35 -7.68 -0.21 -6.89
CA GLY A 35 -7.86 0.90 -7.83
C GLY A 35 -7.47 2.25 -7.24
N HIS A 36 -7.86 2.51 -5.98
CA HIS A 36 -7.47 3.72 -5.25
C HIS A 36 -5.98 3.73 -4.93
N GLU A 37 -5.42 2.57 -4.57
CA GLU A 37 -3.96 2.42 -4.44
C GLU A 37 -3.23 2.72 -5.74
N THR A 38 -3.77 2.28 -6.87
CA THR A 38 -3.22 2.55 -8.21
C THR A 38 -3.25 4.03 -8.55
N ASN A 39 -4.32 4.75 -8.18
CA ASN A 39 -4.37 6.20 -8.32
C ASN A 39 -3.25 6.90 -7.55
N PHE A 40 -2.90 6.41 -6.35
CA PHE A 40 -1.79 6.99 -5.58
C PHE A 40 -0.45 6.75 -6.27
N ALA A 41 -0.23 5.56 -6.81
CA ALA A 41 0.95 5.25 -7.60
C ALA A 41 1.02 6.08 -8.90
N ALA A 42 -0.11 6.27 -9.58
CA ALA A 42 -0.22 7.12 -10.76
C ALA A 42 0.11 8.58 -10.43
N TRP A 43 -0.36 9.09 -9.29
CA TRP A 43 -0.02 10.42 -8.82
C TRP A 43 1.49 10.59 -8.58
N LEU A 44 2.14 9.62 -7.90
CA LEU A 44 3.59 9.61 -7.72
C LEU A 44 4.34 9.54 -9.06
N TYR A 45 3.84 8.74 -10.00
CA TYR A 45 4.38 8.66 -11.35
C TYR A 45 4.30 10.01 -12.08
N CYS A 46 3.17 10.72 -12.01
CA CYS A 46 3.05 12.06 -12.60
C CYS A 46 4.08 13.03 -12.01
N LEU A 47 4.29 13.02 -10.69
CA LEU A 47 5.31 13.85 -10.04
C LEU A 47 6.73 13.52 -10.54
N ALA A 48 7.05 12.24 -10.74
CA ALA A 48 8.33 11.82 -11.32
C ALA A 48 8.47 12.28 -12.78
N ARG A 49 7.40 12.14 -13.58
CA ARG A 49 7.39 12.60 -14.99
C ARG A 49 7.53 14.11 -15.15
N MET A 50 7.11 14.87 -14.15
CA MET A 50 7.26 16.32 -14.09
C MET A 50 8.63 16.76 -13.55
N GLY A 51 9.49 15.82 -13.14
CA GLY A 51 10.81 16.12 -12.55
C GLY A 51 10.75 16.66 -11.13
N ILE A 52 9.63 16.48 -10.43
CA ILE A 52 9.50 16.85 -9.01
C ILE A 52 10.11 15.76 -8.12
N ILE A 53 9.97 14.51 -8.55
CA ILE A 53 10.61 13.35 -7.95
C ILE A 53 11.71 12.92 -8.92
N GLU A 54 12.94 12.85 -8.43
CA GLU A 54 14.08 12.39 -9.23
C GLU A 54 14.43 10.94 -8.88
N GLU A 55 15.29 10.31 -9.70
CA GLU A 55 15.69 8.91 -9.50
C GLU A 55 16.33 8.68 -8.12
N VAL A 56 17.04 9.68 -7.61
CA VAL A 56 17.64 9.67 -6.25
C VAL A 56 16.59 9.54 -5.14
N ASP A 57 15.34 9.92 -5.41
CA ASP A 57 14.25 9.89 -4.44
C ASP A 57 13.45 8.58 -4.46
N TYR A 58 13.56 7.76 -5.51
CA TYR A 58 12.67 6.61 -5.73
C TYR A 58 12.60 5.65 -4.54
N GLN A 59 13.75 5.36 -3.93
CA GLN A 59 13.79 4.51 -2.74
C GLN A 59 13.06 5.16 -1.56
N ALA A 60 13.21 6.47 -1.36
CA ALA A 60 12.54 7.21 -0.29
C ALA A 60 11.02 7.34 -0.53
N ILE A 61 10.61 7.47 -1.79
CA ILE A 61 9.18 7.47 -2.16
C ILE A 61 8.52 6.16 -1.74
N VAL A 62 9.13 5.01 -2.01
CA VAL A 62 8.57 3.72 -1.59
C VAL A 62 8.71 3.50 -0.07
N SER A 63 9.91 3.67 0.48
CA SER A 63 10.19 3.33 1.88
C SER A 63 9.67 4.33 2.92
N ARG A 64 9.23 5.53 2.51
CA ARG A 64 8.72 6.57 3.42
C ARG A 64 7.34 7.04 3.01
N VAL A 65 7.18 7.56 1.80
CA VAL A 65 5.90 8.17 1.36
C VAL A 65 4.83 7.08 1.21
N PHE A 66 5.15 6.00 0.50
CA PHE A 66 4.21 4.90 0.28
C PHE A 66 3.92 4.11 1.58
N VAL A 67 4.92 3.91 2.44
CA VAL A 67 4.70 3.36 3.80
C VAL A 67 3.69 4.20 4.58
N LYS A 68 3.86 5.53 4.61
CA LYS A 68 2.94 6.45 5.32
C LYS A 68 1.54 6.45 4.70
N TYR A 69 1.44 6.30 3.39
CA TYR A 69 0.16 6.13 2.71
C TYR A 69 -0.55 4.84 3.16
N VAL A 70 0.14 3.70 3.17
CA VAL A 70 -0.44 2.42 3.61
C VAL A 70 -0.87 2.47 5.09
N GLU A 71 -0.05 3.06 5.97
CA GLU A 71 -0.40 3.28 7.39
C GLU A 71 -1.68 4.12 7.53
N LEU A 72 -1.80 5.20 6.74
CA LEU A 72 -3.00 6.03 6.72
C LEU A 72 -4.20 5.23 6.22
N MET A 73 -4.06 4.44 5.16
CA MET A 73 -5.17 3.66 4.60
C MET A 73 -5.67 2.63 5.60
N ARG A 74 -4.77 1.92 6.30
CA ARG A 74 -5.15 1.00 7.39
C ARG A 74 -5.90 1.70 8.52
N LYS A 75 -5.50 2.92 8.86
CA LYS A 75 -6.24 3.74 9.84
C LYS A 75 -7.62 4.12 9.32
N LEU A 76 -7.76 4.53 8.06
CA LEU A 76 -9.06 4.87 7.48
C LEU A 76 -9.98 3.65 7.40
N GLN A 77 -9.47 2.51 6.94
CA GLN A 77 -10.18 1.23 6.87
C GLN A 77 -10.77 0.85 8.24
N SER A 78 -9.97 0.95 9.31
CA SER A 78 -10.41 0.61 10.67
C SER A 78 -11.31 1.67 11.32
N VAL A 79 -11.06 2.96 11.11
CA VAL A 79 -11.86 4.04 11.72
C VAL A 79 -13.24 4.17 11.07
N TYR A 80 -13.31 3.99 9.76
CA TYR A 80 -14.54 4.18 8.99
C TYR A 80 -15.20 2.87 8.56
N ASN A 81 -14.63 1.72 8.92
CA ASN A 81 -15.11 0.39 8.50
C ASN A 81 -15.34 0.34 6.98
N LEU A 82 -14.34 0.78 6.22
CA LEU A 82 -14.44 0.82 4.76
C LEU A 82 -14.72 -0.57 4.21
N GLU A 83 -15.55 -0.67 3.17
CA GLU A 83 -15.77 -1.94 2.47
C GLU A 83 -14.63 -2.21 1.47
N PRO A 84 -14.22 -3.48 1.27
CA PRO A 84 -13.28 -3.84 0.22
C PRO A 84 -13.87 -3.61 -1.18
N ALA A 85 -13.33 -2.64 -1.91
CA ALA A 85 -13.74 -2.32 -3.28
C ALA A 85 -13.11 -3.32 -4.27
N GLY A 86 -13.95 -4.10 -4.95
CA GLY A 86 -13.48 -5.05 -5.97
C GLY A 86 -12.67 -6.23 -5.39
N SER A 87 -12.85 -6.55 -4.11
CA SER A 87 -12.21 -7.71 -3.49
C SER A 87 -12.67 -9.00 -4.18
N HIS A 88 -11.69 -9.86 -4.47
CA HIS A 88 -11.95 -11.23 -4.96
C HIS A 88 -12.21 -12.21 -3.80
N GLY A 89 -12.42 -11.70 -2.59
CA GLY A 89 -12.60 -12.49 -1.37
C GLY A 89 -11.39 -13.38 -1.11
N VAL A 90 -11.64 -14.69 -0.96
CA VAL A 90 -10.60 -15.70 -0.72
C VAL A 90 -9.60 -15.83 -1.89
N TRP A 91 -9.96 -15.32 -3.08
CA TRP A 91 -9.10 -15.35 -4.27
C TRP A 91 -8.21 -14.11 -4.41
N GLY A 92 -8.35 -13.12 -3.51
CA GLY A 92 -7.49 -11.94 -3.45
C GLY A 92 -6.24 -12.17 -2.61
N LEU A 93 -5.15 -11.48 -2.93
CA LEU A 93 -3.93 -11.46 -2.11
C LEU A 93 -4.19 -10.77 -0.76
N ASP A 94 -4.90 -9.65 -0.79
CA ASP A 94 -5.41 -8.89 0.34
C ASP A 94 -6.71 -8.21 -0.09
N ASP A 95 -7.52 -7.79 0.88
CA ASP A 95 -8.82 -7.16 0.61
C ASP A 95 -8.67 -5.73 0.05
N TYR A 96 -7.55 -5.04 0.36
CA TYR A 96 -7.38 -3.62 0.06
C TYR A 96 -6.12 -3.31 -0.76
N HIS A 97 -5.03 -4.04 -0.55
CA HIS A 97 -3.70 -3.66 -1.01
C HIS A 97 -3.04 -4.69 -1.92
N PHE A 98 -2.21 -4.23 -2.86
CA PHE A 98 -1.42 -5.11 -3.73
C PHE A 98 0.04 -4.67 -3.85
N LEU A 99 0.28 -3.39 -4.16
CA LEU A 99 1.63 -2.83 -4.31
C LEU A 99 2.54 -3.03 -3.08
N PRO A 100 2.06 -2.99 -1.83
CA PRO A 100 2.89 -3.27 -0.66
C PRO A 100 3.52 -4.65 -0.66
N PHE A 101 2.87 -5.64 -1.27
CA PHE A 101 3.43 -6.99 -1.41
C PHE A 101 4.51 -7.05 -2.48
N ILE A 102 4.39 -6.28 -3.57
CA ILE A 102 5.43 -6.18 -4.60
C ILE A 102 6.67 -5.51 -4.00
N PHE A 103 6.52 -4.31 -3.42
CA PHE A 103 7.66 -3.60 -2.83
C PHE A 103 8.21 -4.33 -1.60
N GLY A 104 7.35 -4.95 -0.79
CA GLY A 104 7.78 -5.72 0.35
C GLY A 104 8.56 -6.99 -0.02
N SER A 105 8.17 -7.66 -1.10
CA SER A 105 8.91 -8.85 -1.57
C SER A 105 10.25 -8.47 -2.18
N SER A 106 10.35 -7.30 -2.86
CA SER A 106 11.64 -6.81 -3.36
C SER A 106 12.61 -6.45 -2.24
N GLN A 107 12.13 -5.94 -1.09
CA GLN A 107 12.95 -5.72 0.11
C GLN A 107 13.57 -7.02 0.68
N LEU A 108 12.98 -8.18 0.39
CA LEU A 108 13.37 -9.48 0.93
C LEU A 108 14.19 -10.33 -0.05
N ILE A 109 14.49 -9.82 -1.26
CA ILE A 109 15.37 -10.49 -2.21
C ILE A 109 16.74 -10.73 -1.57
N ASP A 110 17.27 -11.94 -1.73
CA ASP A 110 18.55 -12.39 -1.17
C ASP A 110 18.68 -12.27 0.35
N HIS A 111 17.56 -12.11 1.08
CA HIS A 111 17.61 -12.04 2.53
C HIS A 111 18.11 -13.38 3.13
N LYS A 112 19.11 -13.28 4.01
CA LYS A 112 19.84 -14.43 4.56
C LYS A 112 18.95 -15.37 5.38
N TYR A 113 18.07 -14.82 6.20
CA TYR A 113 17.26 -15.57 7.18
C TYR A 113 15.77 -15.64 6.84
N MET A 114 15.15 -14.51 6.48
CA MET A 114 13.75 -14.45 6.05
C MET A 114 13.56 -15.14 4.70
N LYS A 115 12.58 -16.04 4.64
CA LYS A 115 12.14 -16.76 3.44
C LYS A 115 10.62 -16.65 3.33
N PRO A 116 10.00 -16.95 2.18
CA PRO A 116 8.54 -16.89 2.04
C PRO A 116 7.78 -17.64 3.15
N LYS A 117 8.25 -18.82 3.56
CA LYS A 117 7.67 -19.59 4.69
C LYS A 117 7.69 -18.87 6.05
N SER A 118 8.53 -17.84 6.22
CA SER A 118 8.67 -17.10 7.47
C SER A 118 7.42 -16.30 7.84
N ILE A 119 6.49 -16.06 6.91
CA ILE A 119 5.20 -15.39 7.16
C ILE A 119 4.32 -16.15 8.17
N HIS A 120 4.56 -17.45 8.34
CA HIS A 120 3.84 -18.29 9.29
C HIS A 120 4.38 -18.18 10.71
N ASN A 121 5.60 -17.65 10.90
CA ASN A 121 6.24 -17.50 12.20
C ASN A 121 5.82 -16.18 12.86
N GLU A 122 5.13 -16.25 13.99
CA GLU A 122 4.61 -15.08 14.72
C GLU A 122 5.72 -14.20 15.30
N ASP A 123 6.78 -14.79 15.86
CA ASP A 123 7.93 -14.03 16.38
C ASP A 123 8.59 -13.18 15.28
N ILE A 124 8.71 -13.73 14.06
CA ILE A 124 9.26 -12.98 12.92
C ILE A 124 8.34 -11.82 12.55
N LEU A 125 7.02 -12.05 12.52
CA LEU A 125 6.06 -10.99 12.20
C LEU A 125 6.09 -9.87 13.25
N GLU A 126 6.08 -10.20 14.53
CA GLU A 126 6.05 -9.19 15.60
C GLU A 126 7.33 -8.36 15.67
N ASN A 127 8.49 -8.98 15.45
CA ASN A 127 9.77 -8.28 15.54
C ASN A 127 10.12 -7.48 14.26
N PHE A 128 9.68 -7.94 13.08
CA PHE A 128 10.15 -7.38 11.81
C PHE A 128 9.08 -6.71 10.95
N SER A 129 7.80 -6.70 11.37
CA SER A 129 6.71 -6.02 10.63
C SER A 129 6.89 -4.52 10.48
N ASN A 130 7.70 -3.89 11.32
CA ASN A 130 7.99 -2.46 11.25
C ASN A 130 9.11 -2.13 10.26
N GLU A 131 9.89 -3.14 9.87
CA GLU A 131 11.04 -3.00 8.96
C GLU A 131 10.68 -3.40 7.53
N TYR A 132 9.87 -4.45 7.36
CA TYR A 132 9.53 -5.02 6.05
C TYR A 132 8.05 -4.84 5.75
N MET A 133 7.77 -4.18 4.62
CA MET A 133 6.40 -3.86 4.19
C MET A 133 5.56 -5.12 3.98
N TYR A 134 6.16 -6.19 3.44
CA TYR A 134 5.48 -7.47 3.24
C TYR A 134 4.99 -8.04 4.58
N LEU A 135 5.88 -8.12 5.57
CA LEU A 135 5.56 -8.65 6.90
C LEU A 135 4.52 -7.77 7.61
N SER A 136 4.59 -6.45 7.40
CA SER A 136 3.58 -5.50 7.87
C SER A 136 2.17 -5.80 7.34
N CYS A 137 2.06 -6.17 6.07
CA CYS A 137 0.79 -6.58 5.45
C CYS A 137 0.29 -7.90 6.03
N ILE A 138 1.15 -8.91 6.15
CA ILE A 138 0.79 -10.20 6.76
C ILE A 138 0.26 -10.02 8.18
N LEU A 139 0.95 -9.23 9.00
CA LEU A 139 0.53 -8.96 10.37
C LEU A 139 -0.85 -8.27 10.41
N SER A 140 -1.11 -7.38 9.45
CA SER A 140 -2.40 -6.69 9.33
C SER A 140 -3.53 -7.65 8.95
N ILE A 141 -3.30 -8.55 7.98
CA ILE A 141 -4.26 -9.60 7.60
C ILE A 141 -4.59 -10.48 8.81
N LYS A 142 -3.58 -10.98 9.52
CA LYS A 142 -3.76 -11.86 10.70
C LYS A 142 -4.51 -11.17 11.85
N LYS A 143 -4.40 -9.84 11.97
CA LYS A 143 -5.14 -9.07 12.98
C LYS A 143 -6.62 -8.90 12.64
N VAL A 144 -6.94 -8.76 11.36
CA VAL A 144 -8.31 -8.50 10.89
C VAL A 144 -9.08 -9.80 10.67
N LYS A 145 -8.48 -10.79 10.01
CA LYS A 145 -9.12 -12.06 9.67
C LYS A 145 -8.85 -13.10 10.77
N LYS A 146 -9.92 -13.64 11.34
CA LYS A 146 -9.85 -14.74 12.33
C LYS A 146 -10.01 -16.08 11.62
N GLY A 147 -9.25 -17.08 12.02
CA GLY A 147 -9.28 -18.43 11.45
C GLY A 147 -7.90 -18.89 10.99
N LEU A 148 -7.85 -20.02 10.29
CA LEU A 148 -6.58 -20.50 9.73
C LEU A 148 -6.17 -19.64 8.54
N PHE A 149 -4.90 -19.23 8.49
CA PHE A 149 -4.39 -18.36 7.44
C PHE A 149 -4.63 -18.91 6.02
N ALA A 150 -4.50 -20.23 5.87
CA ALA A 150 -4.73 -20.92 4.60
C ALA A 150 -6.20 -20.89 4.14
N GLU A 151 -7.16 -20.70 5.04
CA GLU A 151 -8.60 -20.68 4.70
C GLU A 151 -9.05 -19.31 4.18
N HIS A 152 -8.46 -18.23 4.70
CA HIS A 152 -8.86 -16.87 4.35
C HIS A 152 -7.90 -16.14 3.41
N SER A 153 -6.67 -16.64 3.23
CA SER A 153 -5.62 -16.04 2.40
C SER A 153 -4.72 -17.09 1.71
N PRO A 154 -5.29 -18.02 0.91
CA PRO A 154 -4.55 -19.13 0.32
C PRO A 154 -3.45 -18.73 -0.69
N PHE A 155 -3.54 -17.55 -1.32
CA PHE A 155 -2.56 -17.06 -2.30
C PHE A 155 -1.32 -16.42 -1.68
N VAL A 156 -1.36 -16.13 -0.38
CA VAL A 156 -0.26 -15.51 0.36
C VAL A 156 0.64 -16.57 1.01
N GLY A 157 0.09 -17.77 1.25
CA GLY A 157 0.64 -18.85 2.09
C GLY A 157 1.76 -19.68 1.48
#